data_AF-A0A944P7L2-F1
#
_entry.id   AF-A0A944P7L2-F1
#
_cell.length_a   1.000
_cell.length_b   1.000
_cell.length_c   1.000
_cell.angle_alpha   90.00
_cell.angle_beta   90.00
_cell.angle_gamma   90.00
#
_symmetry.space_group_name_H-M   'P 1'
#
loop_
_entity.id
_entity.type
_entity.pdbx_description
1 polymer ?
#
loop_
_entity_poly.entity_id
_entity_poly.type
_entity_poly.pdbx_seq_one_letter_code
_entity_poly.pdbx_strand_id
1 'polypeptide(L)' 'MTTEGIIGAVTGTVHAPKSLLLGRLDPAGRLRLIARSTPLSRLSAAELSAALRPSGQEHPW' A
#
# COMPACT_ATOMS: atom_id res chain seq x y z
N MET A 1 -3.95 -11.75 -17.42
CA MET A 1 -3.04 -12.24 -16.36
C MET A 1 -3.14 -11.31 -15.17
N THR A 2 -3.18 -11.84 -13.96
CA THR A 2 -3.11 -11.08 -12.70
C THR A 2 -1.86 -11.50 -11.94
N THR A 3 -1.40 -10.66 -11.02
CA THR A 3 -0.28 -10.97 -10.13
C THR A 3 -0.53 -10.33 -8.76
N GLU A 4 -0.01 -10.93 -7.71
CA GLU A 4 -0.12 -10.45 -6.34
C GLU A 4 1.06 -9.53 -5.97
N GLY A 5 0.82 -8.62 -5.03
CA GLY A 5 1.81 -7.70 -4.48
C GLY A 5 1.49 -7.29 -3.04
N ILE A 6 2.51 -6.89 -2.30
CA ILE A 6 2.41 -6.43 -0.91
C ILE A 6 2.13 -4.92 -0.91
N ILE A 7 1.16 -4.46 -0.13
CA ILE A 7 0.94 -3.02 0.07
C ILE A 7 2.05 -2.49 0.97
N GLY A 8 3.00 -1.74 0.39
CA GLY A 8 4.09 -1.12 1.15
C GLY A 8 3.74 0.28 1.66
N ALA A 9 2.84 0.98 0.96
CA ALA A 9 2.36 2.31 1.33
C ALA A 9 1.06 2.66 0.61
N VAL A 10 0.43 3.74 1.04
CA VAL A 10 -0.71 4.37 0.38
C VAL A 10 -0.41 5.83 0.06
N THR A 11 -1.09 6.38 -0.94
CA THR A 11 -1.19 7.83 -1.09
C THR A 11 -2.44 8.35 -0.37
N GLY A 12 -2.43 9.62 0.03
CA GLY A 12 -3.45 10.15 0.94
C GLY A 12 -3.14 9.82 2.40
N THR A 13 -4.17 9.81 3.25
CA THR A 13 -4.01 9.44 4.66
C THR A 13 -4.43 7.98 4.86
N VAL A 14 -4.02 7.35 5.97
CA VAL A 14 -4.44 5.98 6.29
C VAL A 14 -5.96 5.85 6.47
N HIS A 15 -6.64 6.93 6.85
CA HIS A 15 -8.10 6.97 6.98
C HIS A 15 -8.83 7.25 5.67
N ALA A 16 -8.13 7.77 4.65
CA ALA A 16 -8.66 8.09 3.33
C ALA A 16 -7.63 7.77 2.23
N PRO A 17 -7.28 6.49 2.04
CA PRO A 17 -6.28 6.08 1.06
C PRO A 17 -6.79 6.32 -0.36
N LYS A 18 -5.92 6.86 -1.23
CA LYS A 18 -6.26 7.22 -2.62
C LYS A 18 -5.73 6.21 -3.64
N SER A 19 -4.54 5.65 -3.42
CA SER A 19 -3.97 4.58 -4.24
C SER A 19 -2.96 3.76 -3.45
N LEU A 20 -2.69 2.55 -3.92
CA LEU A 20 -1.75 1.61 -3.31
C LEU A 20 -0.39 1.67 -4.00
N LEU A 21 0.67 1.63 -3.21
CA LEU A 21 2.03 1.36 -3.68
C LEU A 21 2.35 -0.11 -3.39
N LEU A 22 2.39 -0.91 -4.46
CA LEU A 22 2.55 -2.36 -4.38
C LEU A 22 4.01 -2.75 -4.61
N GLY A 23 4.51 -3.60 -3.74
CA GLY A 23 5.87 -4.12 -3.80
C GLY A 23 5.96 -5.63 -3.82
N ARG A 24 7.17 -6.12 -4.07
CA ARG A 24 7.55 -7.52 -3.94
C ARG A 24 8.90 -7.61 -3.24
N LEU A 25 9.08 -8.60 -2.37
CA LEU A 25 10.35 -8.84 -1.72
C LEU A 25 11.37 -9.34 -2.77
N ASP A 26 12.55 -8.73 -2.79
CA ASP A 26 13.70 -9.27 -3.50
C ASP A 26 14.34 -10.44 -2.71
N PRO A 27 15.30 -11.18 -3.30
CA PRO A 27 15.98 -12.27 -2.58
C PRO A 27 16.72 -11.84 -1.32
N ALA A 28 17.04 -10.55 -1.17
CA ALA A 28 17.65 -9.98 0.02
C ALA A 28 16.61 -9.53 1.07
N GLY A 29 15.32 -9.82 0.85
CA GLY A 29 14.22 -9.48 1.75
C GLY A 29 13.81 -8.01 1.72
N ARG A 30 14.25 -7.23 0.71
CA ARG A 30 13.89 -5.81 0.59
C ARG A 30 12.63 -5.66 -0.25
N LEU A 31 11.68 -4.85 0.22
CA LEU A 31 10.47 -4.55 -0.53
C LEU A 31 10.80 -3.60 -1.70
N ARG A 32 10.63 -4.09 -2.93
CA ARG A 32 10.82 -3.31 -4.16
C ARG A 32 9.47 -2.88 -4.71
N LEU A 33 9.28 -1.60 -4.97
CA LEU A 33 8.08 -1.09 -5.64
C LEU A 33 7.99 -1.68 -7.06
N ILE A 34 6.85 -2.28 -7.38
CA ILE A 34 6.59 -2.90 -8.69
C ILE A 34 5.39 -2.28 -9.40
N ALA A 35 4.46 -1.67 -8.67
CA ALA A 35 3.29 -1.05 -9.25
C ALA A 35 2.68 0.02 -8.34
N ARG A 36 1.88 0.89 -8.96
CA ARG A 36 0.91 1.74 -8.29
C ARG A 36 -0.47 1.37 -8.80
N SER A 37 -1.46 1.26 -7.92
CA SER A 37 -2.84 1.05 -8.35
C SER A 37 -3.39 2.29 -9.06
N THR A 38 -4.43 2.11 -9.87
CA THR A 38 -5.35 3.21 -10.19
C THR A 38 -5.98 3.77 -8.90
N PRO A 39 -6.62 4.96 -8.95
CA PRO A 39 -7.36 5.47 -7.81
C PRO A 39 -8.35 4.44 -7.26
N LEU A 40 -8.37 4.29 -5.93
CA LEU A 40 -9.27 3.36 -5.28
C LEU A 40 -10.73 3.77 -5.47
N SER A 41 -11.59 2.77 -5.60
CA SER A 41 -13.03 2.99 -5.43
C SER A 41 -13.32 3.44 -4.00
N ARG A 42 -14.46 4.12 -3.78
CA ARG A 42 -14.89 4.52 -2.42
C ARG A 42 -15.02 3.32 -1.47
N LEU A 43 -15.53 2.20 -1.97
CA LEU A 43 -15.70 0.98 -1.18
C LEU A 43 -14.33 0.43 -0.76
N SER A 44 -13.42 0.25 -1.70
CA SER A 44 -12.07 -0.28 -1.41
C SER A 44 -11.30 0.63 -0.46
N ALA A 45 -11.43 1.95 -0.60
CA ALA A 45 -10.79 2.91 0.31
C ALA A 45 -11.33 2.79 1.75
N ALA A 46 -12.63 2.56 1.92
CA ALA A 46 -13.26 2.38 3.23
C ALA A 46 -12.89 1.03 3.87
N GLU A 47 -12.80 -0.04 3.08
CA GLU A 47 -12.35 -1.35 3.56
C GLU A 47 -10.89 -1.30 4.02
N LEU A 48 -10.02 -0.67 3.22
CA LEU A 48 -8.61 -0.51 3.56
C LEU A 48 -8.39 0.39 4.77
N SER A 49 -9.15 1.49 4.90
CA SER A 49 -8.97 2.39 6.03
C SER A 49 -9.28 1.74 7.39
N ALA A 50 -10.13 0.70 7.41
CA ALA A 50 -10.39 -0.09 8.60
C ALA A 50 -9.23 -1.04 8.98
N ALA A 51 -8.39 -1.42 8.02
CA ALA A 51 -7.26 -2.34 8.22
C ALA A 51 -5.91 -1.62 8.39
N LEU A 52 -5.77 -0.41 7.84
CA LEU A 52 -4.53 0.36 7.87
C LEU A 52 -4.27 1.00 9.24
N ARG A 53 -3.00 1.06 9.60
CA ARG A 53 -2.51 1.80 10.78
C ARG A 53 -1.38 2.72 10.35
N PRO A 54 -1.23 3.90 10.95
CA PRO A 54 -0.04 4.72 10.75
C PRO A 54 1.21 3.92 11.07
N SER A 55 2.24 4.08 10.24
CA SER A 55 3.57 3.58 10.58
C SER A 55 4.14 4.36 11.78
N GLY A 56 4.95 3.69 12.60
CA GLY A 56 5.65 4.34 13.72
C GLY A 56 6.81 5.23 13.26
N GLN A 57 7.41 5.99 14.18
CA GLN A 57 8.50 6.94 13.87
C GLN A 57 9.76 6.30 13.26
N GLU A 58 9.98 5.00 13.51
CA GLU A 58 11.08 4.22 12.94
C GLU A 58 10.88 3.93 11.44
N HIS A 59 9.70 4.23 10.91
CA HIS A 59 9.43 4.02 9.51
C HIS A 59 10.15 5.09 8.68
N PRO A 60 10.95 4.70 7.67
CA PRO A 60 11.86 5.61 6.97
C PRO A 60 11.17 6.67 6.10
N TRP A 61 9.83 6.65 6.04
CA TRP A 61 8.96 7.58 5.33
C TRP A 61 7.60 7.69 6.00
#